data_AF-A0A671L0I8-F1
#
_entry.id   AF-A0A671L0I8-F1
#
_cell.length_a   1.000
_cell.length_b   1.000
_cell.length_c   1.000
_cell.angle_alpha   90.00
_cell.angle_beta   90.00
_cell.angle_gamma   90.00
#
_symmetry.space_group_name_H-M   'P 1'
#
loop_
_entity.id
_entity.type
_entity.pdbx_description
1 polymer ?
#
loop_
_entity_poly.entity_id
_entity_poly.type
_entity_poly.pdbx_seq_one_letter_code
_entity_poly.pdbx_strand_id
1 'polypeptide(L)'
;RDVFWDCEMIPGTLKQIDAGLGFVGVNNENEVFLFLGTSFERVKLSTKHFTVGPAGELGANSSNNIFKFKDGSFKLIPGKKSCKRVANCTNVSPSCS
;
A
#
# COMPACT_ATOMS: atom_id res chain seq x y z
N ARG A 1 -33.88 0.47 9.88
CA ARG A 1 -33.94 -0.26 8.60
C ARG A 1 -32.58 -0.92 8.46
N ASP A 2 -32.54 -2.24 8.55
CA ASP A 2 -31.30 -2.98 8.47
C ASP A 2 -30.98 -3.25 6.99
N VAL A 3 -29.74 -2.93 6.58
CA VAL A 3 -29.23 -3.24 5.24
C VAL A 3 -28.46 -4.54 5.35
N PHE A 4 -28.94 -5.57 4.68
CA PHE A 4 -28.21 -6.83 4.53
C PHE A 4 -27.38 -6.78 3.25
N TRP A 5 -26.12 -7.18 3.35
CA TRP A 5 -25.20 -7.30 2.22
C TRP A 5 -25.06 -8.78 1.87
N ASP A 6 -25.29 -9.12 0.61
CA ASP A 6 -24.95 -10.44 0.07
C ASP A 6 -23.46 -10.47 -0.27
N CYS A 7 -22.70 -11.22 0.51
CA CYS A 7 -21.25 -11.33 0.37
C CYS A 7 -20.86 -12.72 -0.13
N GLU A 8 -19.87 -12.79 -1.01
CA GLU A 8 -19.25 -14.04 -1.46
C GLU A 8 -17.81 -14.14 -0.93
N MET A 9 -17.39 -15.33 -0.53
CA MET A 9 -16.01 -15.59 -0.12
C MET A 9 -15.14 -15.81 -1.36
N ILE A 10 -14.13 -14.98 -1.54
CA ILE A 10 -13.06 -15.21 -2.51
C ILE A 10 -11.90 -15.94 -1.80
N PRO A 11 -11.47 -17.13 -2.25
CA PRO A 11 -10.36 -17.84 -1.64
C PRO A 11 -9.06 -17.03 -1.64
N GLY A 12 -8.37 -17.02 -0.51
CA GLY A 12 -7.07 -16.36 -0.34
C GLY A 12 -6.84 -15.93 1.10
N THR A 13 -5.57 -15.79 1.49
CA THR A 13 -5.17 -15.33 2.82
C THR A 13 -4.36 -14.05 2.69
N LEU A 14 -5.01 -12.91 2.92
CA LEU A 14 -4.41 -11.59 2.80
C LEU A 14 -4.53 -10.85 4.13
N LYS A 15 -3.51 -10.06 4.47
CA LYS A 15 -3.53 -9.14 5.62
C LYS A 15 -4.00 -7.73 5.23
N GLN A 16 -3.98 -7.40 3.95
CA GLN A 16 -4.43 -6.13 3.40
C GLN A 16 -4.94 -6.33 1.97
N ILE A 17 -5.98 -5.58 1.60
CA ILE A 17 -6.56 -5.49 0.26
C ILE A 17 -6.77 -4.01 -0.10
N ASP A 18 -6.67 -3.67 -1.38
CA ASP A 18 -7.04 -2.36 -1.91
C ASP A 18 -7.77 -2.52 -3.25
N ALA A 19 -8.80 -1.70 -3.46
CA ALA A 19 -9.68 -1.74 -4.61
C ALA A 19 -9.80 -0.34 -5.21
N GLY A 20 -9.22 -0.17 -6.40
CA GLY A 20 -9.20 1.10 -7.13
C GLY A 20 -9.26 0.84 -8.64
N LEU A 21 -8.17 1.12 -9.36
CA LEU A 21 -8.03 0.73 -10.77
C LEU A 21 -7.56 -0.72 -10.89
N GLY A 22 -8.36 -1.65 -10.36
CA GLY A 22 -8.01 -3.05 -10.13
C GLY A 22 -8.06 -3.40 -8.64
N PHE A 23 -7.84 -4.67 -8.32
CA PHE A 23 -7.78 -5.12 -6.93
C PHE A 23 -6.45 -5.79 -6.65
N VAL A 24 -5.87 -5.43 -5.52
CA VAL A 24 -4.58 -5.94 -5.09
C VAL A 24 -4.62 -6.33 -3.63
N GLY A 25 -3.70 -7.19 -3.22
CA GLY A 25 -3.57 -7.56 -1.83
C GLY A 25 -2.19 -8.02 -1.46
N VAL A 26 -1.97 -8.14 -0.16
CA VAL A 26 -0.71 -8.56 0.42
C VAL A 26 -0.97 -9.60 1.51
N ASN A 27 -0.19 -10.69 1.56
CA ASN A 27 -0.28 -11.71 2.62
C ASN A 27 0.69 -11.44 3.79
N ASN A 28 0.73 -12.35 4.77
CA ASN A 28 1.58 -12.21 5.95
C ASN A 28 3.08 -12.24 5.62
N GLU A 29 3.45 -12.96 4.57
CA GLU A 29 4.81 -13.10 4.03
C GLU A 29 5.27 -11.89 3.20
N ASN A 30 4.44 -10.84 3.09
CA ASN A 30 4.68 -9.65 2.25
C ASN A 30 4.64 -9.93 0.75
N GLU A 31 4.10 -11.07 0.32
CA GLU A 31 3.90 -11.38 -1.09
C GLU A 31 2.70 -10.59 -1.62
N VAL A 32 2.84 -10.03 -2.82
CA VAL A 32 1.81 -9.21 -3.47
C VAL A 32 0.99 -10.08 -4.43
N PHE A 33 -0.31 -9.84 -4.44
CA PHE A 33 -1.27 -10.52 -5.29
C PHE A 33 -2.12 -9.52 -6.08
N LEU A 34 -2.42 -9.86 -7.34
CA LEU A 34 -3.37 -9.14 -8.19
C LEU A 34 -4.61 -9.99 -8.34
N PHE A 35 -5.79 -9.38 -8.25
CA PHE A 35 -7.04 -10.08 -8.56
C PHE A 35 -7.27 -10.05 -10.07
N LEU A 36 -7.34 -11.22 -10.69
CA LEU A 36 -7.57 -11.36 -12.13
C LEU A 36 -9.03 -11.72 -12.48
N GLY A 37 -9.96 -11.37 -11.60
CA GLY A 37 -11.41 -11.55 -11.80
C GLY A 37 -11.98 -12.76 -11.06
N THR A 38 -11.21 -13.83 -10.88
CA THR A 38 -11.64 -15.05 -10.16
C THR A 38 -10.74 -15.41 -8.98
N SER A 39 -9.46 -15.08 -9.07
CA SER A 39 -8.44 -15.45 -8.09
C SER A 39 -7.41 -14.35 -7.89
N PHE A 40 -6.79 -14.38 -6.72
CA PHE A 40 -5.60 -13.62 -6.42
C PHE A 40 -4.36 -14.38 -6.91
N GLU A 41 -3.65 -13.81 -7.87
CA GLU A 41 -2.43 -14.38 -8.43
C GLU A 41 -1.20 -13.65 -7.92
N ARG A 42 -0.20 -14.42 -7.48
CA ARG A 42 1.03 -13.87 -6.90
C ARG A 42 1.92 -13.22 -7.97
N VAL A 43 2.45 -12.04 -7.66
CA VAL A 43 3.50 -11.38 -8.46
C VAL A 43 4.85 -11.37 -7.73
N LYS A 44 5.94 -11.26 -8.48
CA LYS A 44 7.32 -11.19 -7.93
C LYS A 44 7.64 -9.81 -7.34
N LEU A 45 6.93 -9.45 -6.28
CA LEU A 45 7.09 -8.21 -5.54
C LEU A 45 6.91 -8.49 -4.04
N SER A 46 7.64 -7.77 -3.19
CA SER A 46 7.57 -7.90 -1.73
C SER A 46 7.25 -6.55 -1.08
N THR A 47 6.06 -6.40 -0.53
CA THR A 47 5.62 -5.19 0.18
C THR A 47 4.78 -5.58 1.39
N LYS A 48 4.75 -4.73 2.43
CA LYS A 48 3.83 -4.94 3.56
C LYS A 48 2.46 -4.29 3.34
N HIS A 49 2.36 -3.41 2.35
CA HIS A 49 1.14 -2.71 1.94
C HIS A 49 1.27 -2.33 0.46
N PHE A 50 0.22 -2.57 -0.31
CA PHE A 50 0.16 -2.24 -1.73
C PHE A 50 -1.18 -1.60 -2.08
N THR A 51 -1.16 -0.52 -2.86
CA THR A 51 -2.33 0.27 -3.22
C THR A 51 -2.34 0.64 -4.68
N VAL A 52 -3.54 0.76 -5.26
CA VAL A 52 -3.78 1.05 -6.67
C VAL A 52 -4.88 2.08 -6.84
N GLY A 53 -4.73 2.97 -7.81
CA GLY A 53 -5.76 3.96 -8.13
C GLY A 53 -5.33 4.90 -9.24
N PRO A 54 -6.07 6.00 -9.48
CA PRO A 54 -5.73 6.98 -10.52
C PRO A 54 -4.34 7.61 -10.39
N ALA A 55 -3.76 7.62 -9.19
CA ALA A 55 -2.39 8.08 -8.94
C ALA A 55 -1.30 7.06 -9.35
N GLY A 56 -1.69 5.84 -9.75
CA GLY A 56 -0.83 4.72 -10.08
C GLY A 56 -0.77 3.66 -8.96
N GLU A 57 0.24 2.81 -9.04
CA GLU A 57 0.48 1.72 -8.08
C GLU A 57 1.59 2.12 -7.11
N LEU A 58 1.32 2.02 -5.81
CA LEU A 58 2.29 2.32 -4.76
C LEU A 58 2.42 1.16 -3.78
N GLY A 59 3.64 0.95 -3.30
CA GLY A 59 3.96 -0.07 -2.31
C GLY A 59 4.84 0.46 -1.20
N ALA A 60 4.65 -0.05 0.02
CA ALA A 60 5.55 0.19 1.14
C ALA A 60 6.20 -1.14 1.55
N ASN A 61 7.52 -1.19 1.64
CA ASN A 61 8.23 -2.40 2.10
C ASN A 61 8.35 -2.44 3.65
N SER A 62 8.89 -3.54 4.17
CA SER A 62 9.07 -3.75 5.61
C SER A 62 9.99 -2.71 6.28
N SER A 63 10.89 -2.08 5.52
CA SER A 63 11.76 -0.99 5.97
C SER A 63 11.10 0.39 5.92
N ASN A 64 9.80 0.47 5.62
CA ASN A 64 9.04 1.71 5.41
C ASN A 64 9.48 2.55 4.20
N ASN A 65 10.21 1.96 3.24
CA ASN A 65 10.49 2.63 1.99
C ASN A 65 9.24 2.60 1.11
N ILE A 66 8.90 3.74 0.51
CA ILE A 66 7.75 3.90 -0.39
C ILE A 66 8.25 3.79 -1.83
N PHE A 67 7.56 3.01 -2.65
CA PHE A 67 7.86 2.84 -4.06
C PHE A 67 6.63 3.15 -4.90
N LYS A 68 6.83 3.65 -6.11
CA LYS A 68 5.81 3.83 -7.12
C LYS A 68 6.18 3.07 -8.39
N PHE A 69 5.23 2.35 -8.97
CA PHE A 69 5.43 1.75 -10.28
C PHE A 69 5.45 2.85 -11.34
N LYS A 70 6.54 2.93 -12.09
CA LYS A 70 6.73 3.88 -13.19
C LYS A 70 7.74 3.32 -14.17
N ASP A 71 7.47 3.48 -15.47
CA ASP A 71 8.38 3.07 -16.55
C ASP A 71 8.78 1.58 -16.43
N GLY A 72 7.78 0.72 -16.18
CA GLY A 72 7.95 -0.75 -16.09
C GLY A 72 8.64 -1.25 -14.82
N SER A 73 8.89 -0.41 -13.82
CA SER A 73 9.56 -0.83 -12.58
C SER A 73 9.15 -0.01 -11.35
N PHE A 74 9.36 -0.57 -10.16
CA PHE A 74 9.17 0.16 -8.91
C PHE A 74 10.33 1.11 -8.66
N LYS A 75 10.03 2.41 -8.56
CA LYS A 75 10.99 3.46 -8.23
C LYS A 75 10.77 3.91 -6.80
N LEU A 76 11.85 4.03 -6.04
CA LEU A 76 11.83 4.59 -4.69
C LEU A 76 11.31 6.04 -4.75
N ILE A 77 10.29 6.35 -3.95
CA ILE A 77 9.92 7.72 -3.62
C ILE A 77 10.71 8.08 -2.36
N PRO A 78 11.64 9.05 -2.43
CA PRO A 78 12.35 9.52 -1.25
C PRO A 78 11.34 10.03 -0.22
N GLY A 79 11.26 9.35 0.93
CA GLY A 79 10.51 9.89 2.06
C GLY A 79 11.23 11.12 2.59
N LYS A 80 10.54 12.26 2.71
CA LYS A 80 11.08 13.38 3.50
C LYS A 80 11.21 12.91 4.95
N LYS A 81 12.44 12.72 5.43
CA LYS A 81 12.72 12.56 6.87
C LYS A 81 12.55 13.93 7.56
N SER A 82 11.34 14.44 7.69
CA SER A 82 11.14 15.69 8.43
C SER A 82 9.71 15.87 8.92
N CYS A 83 9.36 15.12 9.96
CA CYS A 83 8.81 15.74 11.16
C CYS A 83 9.24 14.85 12.33
N LYS A 84 10.36 15.20 12.98
CA LYS A 84 10.65 14.65 14.30
C LYS A 84 9.48 15.07 15.17
N ARG A 85 8.86 14.13 15.87
CA ARG A 85 7.84 14.43 16.87
C ARG A 85 8.45 15.45 17.84
N VAL A 86 8.07 16.72 17.73
CA VAL A 86 8.46 17.71 18.74
C VAL A 86 7.65 17.32 19.97
N ALA A 87 8.32 16.80 21.00
CA ALA A 87 7.67 16.34 22.22
C ALA A 87 7.00 17.47 23.03
N ASN A 88 7.12 18.73 22.59
CA ASN A 88 6.47 19.86 23.22
C ASN A 88 6.36 21.04 22.22
N CYS A 89 5.14 21.44 21.86
CA CYS A 89 4.88 22.54 20.93
C CYS A 89 5.16 23.92 21.56
N THR A 90 6.39 24.18 21.99
CA THR A 90 6.78 25.50 22.51
C THR A 90 7.94 26.14 21.78
N ASN A 91 8.67 25.42 20.92
CA ASN A 91 9.73 26.02 20.10
C ASN A 91 9.71 25.44 18.67
N VAL A 92 9.11 26.19 17.75
CA VAL A 92 9.25 25.95 16.30
C VAL A 92 10.61 26.51 15.87
N SER A 93 11.54 25.64 15.49
CA SER A 93 12.76 26.07 14.81
C SER A 93 12.45 26.40 13.35
N PRO A 94 12.76 27.61 12.84
CA PRO A 94 12.57 27.94 11.43
C PRO A 94 13.76 27.43 10.63
N SER A 95 13.69 26.21 10.14
CA SER A 95 14.50 25.78 8.98
C SER A 95 13.96 24.48 8.41
N CYS A 96 12.92 24.64 7.58
CA CYS A 96 12.74 23.76 6.44
C CYS A 96 13.43 24.44 5.26
N SER A 97 14.60 23.93 4.87
CA SER A 97 15.25 24.27 3.60
C SER A 97 14.53 23.63 2.43
#